data_AF-A0A8J4SZP6-F1
#
_entry.id   AF-A0A8J4SZP6-F1
#
_cell.length_a   1.000
_cell.length_b   1.000
_cell.length_c   1.000
_cell.angle_alpha   90.00
_cell.angle_beta   90.00
_cell.angle_gamma   90.00
#
_symmetry.space_group_name_H-M   'P 1'
#
loop_
_entity.id
_entity.type
_entity.pdbx_description
1 polymer ?
#
loop_
_entity_poly.entity_id
_entity_poly.type
_entity_poly.pdbx_seq_one_letter_code
_entity_poly.pdbx_strand_id
1 'polypeptide(L)'
;MERPVKAPIIFAVIFVAVTAFLVIFAFVGAPTESLIGVLIIAFGIPVYVLGCVWRNKPKSFTRFMLNGTIAAQKLWRLVPGI
;
A
#
# COMPACT_ATOMS: atom_id res chain seq x y z
N MET A 1 -11.30 4.95 -24.60
CA MET A 1 -9.83 4.98 -24.67
C MET A 1 -9.37 3.70 -25.34
N GLU A 2 -8.88 3.79 -26.57
CA GLU A 2 -8.28 2.64 -27.25
C GLU A 2 -6.95 2.28 -26.60
N ARG A 3 -6.68 0.98 -26.42
CA ARG A 3 -5.39 0.52 -25.88
C ARG A 3 -4.33 0.70 -26.99
N PRO A 4 -3.33 1.58 -26.81
CA PRO A 4 -2.32 1.85 -27.84
C PRO A 4 -1.38 0.66 -28.11
N VAL A 5 -1.30 -0.31 -27.19
CA VAL A 5 -0.57 -1.57 -27.37
C VAL A 5 -1.44 -2.73 -26.85
N LYS A 6 -1.70 -3.72 -27.70
CA LYS A 6 -2.45 -4.94 -27.36
C LYS A 6 -1.47 -6.08 -27.14
N ALA A 7 -1.15 -6.37 -25.88
CA ALA A 7 -0.37 -7.56 -25.54
C ALA A 7 -1.28 -8.81 -25.60
N PRO A 8 -0.77 -9.98 -26.06
CA PRO A 8 -1.52 -11.23 -26.01
C PRO A 8 -1.85 -11.62 -24.56
N ILE A 9 -3.12 -11.97 -24.30
CA ILE A 9 -3.61 -12.34 -22.96
C ILE A 9 -2.87 -13.56 -22.39
N ILE A 10 -2.36 -14.43 -23.27
CA ILE A 10 -1.60 -15.62 -22.88
C ILE A 10 -0.37 -15.28 -22.03
N PHE A 11 0.29 -14.15 -22.29
CA PHE A 11 1.43 -13.71 -21.48
C PHE A 11 1.00 -13.37 -20.04
N ALA A 12 -0.15 -12.73 -19.87
CA ALA A 12 -0.69 -12.45 -18.55
C ALA A 12 -1.04 -13.75 -17.80
N VAL A 13 -1.60 -14.74 -18.48
CA VAL A 13 -1.94 -16.05 -17.88
C VAL A 13 -0.68 -16.78 -17.41
N ILE A 14 0.36 -16.85 -18.24
CA ILE A 14 1.64 -17.47 -17.88
C ILE A 14 2.27 -16.74 -16.69
N PHE A 15 2.24 -15.40 -16.69
CA PHE A 15 2.77 -14.60 -15.60
C PHE A 15 2.05 -14.87 -14.27
N VAL A 16 0.71 -14.91 -14.28
CA VAL A 16 -0.07 -15.22 -13.08
C VAL A 16 0.21 -16.65 -12.59
N ALA A 17 0.33 -17.62 -13.49
CA ALA A 17 0.62 -19.01 -13.11
C ALA A 17 2.00 -19.16 -12.45
N VAL A 18 3.04 -18.54 -13.04
CA VAL A 18 4.40 -18.57 -12.51
C VAL A 18 4.47 -17.86 -11.16
N THR A 19 3.89 -16.66 -11.05
CA THR A 19 3.87 -15.91 -9.79
C THR A 19 3.13 -16.66 -8.68
N ALA A 20 2.00 -17.31 -8.98
CA ALA A 20 1.29 -18.14 -8.01
C ALA A 20 2.15 -19.31 -7.51
N PHE A 21 2.88 -19.98 -8.41
CA PHE A 21 3.82 -21.03 -8.04
C PHE A 21 4.94 -20.51 -7.12
N LEU A 22 5.55 -19.37 -7.47
CA LEU A 22 6.57 -18.74 -6.63
C LEU A 22 6.05 -18.40 -5.24
N VAL A 23 4.82 -17.91 -5.13
CA VAL A 23 4.18 -17.61 -3.84
C VAL A 23 4.06 -18.87 -2.99
N ILE A 24 3.58 -19.98 -3.56
CA ILE A 24 3.49 -21.26 -2.83
C ILE A 24 4.88 -21.70 -2.35
N PHE A 25 5.89 -21.60 -3.21
CA PHE A 25 7.28 -21.93 -2.84
C PHE A 25 7.83 -21.02 -1.75
N ALA A 26 7.51 -19.72 -1.76
CA ALA A 26 7.93 -18.80 -0.72
C ALA A 26 7.37 -19.19 0.67
N PHE A 27 6.09 -19.59 0.73
CA PHE A 27 5.47 -20.07 1.97
C PHE A 27 6.07 -21.39 2.45
N VAL A 28 6.46 -22.30 1.55
CA VAL A 28 7.10 -23.57 1.92
C VAL A 28 8.54 -23.37 2.38
N GLY A 29 9.31 -22.51 1.70
CA GLY A 29 10.73 -22.30 2.00
C GLY A 29 10.98 -21.50 3.27
N ALA A 30 10.20 -20.45 3.52
CA ALA A 30 10.32 -19.59 4.70
C ALA A 30 8.92 -19.16 5.19
N PRO A 31 8.21 -20.05 5.92
CA PRO A 31 6.83 -19.80 6.34
C PRO A 31 6.70 -18.63 7.32
N THR A 32 7.68 -18.44 8.21
CA THR A 32 7.66 -17.37 9.22
C THR A 32 7.73 -15.99 8.57
N GLU A 33 8.71 -15.78 7.70
CA GLU A 33 8.94 -14.50 7.02
C GLU A 33 7.78 -14.16 6.08
N SER A 34 7.28 -15.16 5.34
CA SER A 34 6.14 -14.98 4.45
C SER A 34 4.88 -14.60 5.22
N LEU A 35 4.63 -15.22 6.38
CA LEU A 35 3.49 -14.90 7.22
C LEU A 35 3.58 -13.49 7.82
N ILE A 36 4.77 -13.06 8.25
CA ILE A 36 4.99 -11.68 8.72
C ILE A 36 4.70 -10.69 7.59
N GLY A 37 5.13 -10.99 6.36
CA GLY A 37 4.80 -10.18 5.18
C GLY A 37 3.29 -10.05 4.95
N VAL A 38 2.55 -11.16 5.06
CA VAL A 38 1.07 -11.16 4.97
C VAL A 38 0.44 -10.32 6.08
N LEU A 39 0.94 -10.44 7.32
CA LEU A 39 0.43 -9.65 8.45
C LEU A 39 0.65 -8.15 8.25
N ILE A 40 1.80 -7.73 7.69
CA ILE A 40 2.07 -6.33 7.36
C ILE A 40 1.09 -5.81 6.30
N ILE A 41 0.83 -6.60 5.25
CA ILE A 41 -0.16 -6.24 4.22
C ILE A 41 -1.56 -6.15 4.83
N ALA A 42 -1.92 -7.09 5.70
CA ALA A 42 -3.18 -7.09 6.41
C ALA A 42 -3.33 -5.85 7.32
N PHE A 43 -2.24 -5.37 7.93
CA PHE A 43 -2.22 -4.13 8.71
C PHE A 43 -2.50 -2.87 7.86
N GLY A 44 -2.30 -2.93 6.53
CA GLY A 44 -2.75 -1.88 5.63
C GLY A 44 -4.27 -1.65 5.66
N ILE A 45 -5.06 -2.71 5.92
CA ILE A 45 -6.52 -2.65 5.98
C ILE A 45 -7.01 -1.76 7.14
N PRO A 46 -6.64 -1.99 8.42
CA PRO A 46 -7.06 -1.12 9.52
C PRO A 46 -6.54 0.31 9.35
N VAL A 47 -5.34 0.51 8.80
CA VAL A 47 -4.81 1.85 8.50
C VAL A 47 -5.68 2.57 7.47
N TYR A 48 -6.11 1.90 6.40
CA TYR A 48 -7.02 2.47 5.40
C TYR A 48 -8.38 2.85 6.01
N VAL A 49 -8.92 1.98 6.87
CA VAL A 49 -10.19 2.25 7.56
C VAL A 49 -10.07 3.49 8.47
N LEU A 50 -9.02 3.57 9.29
CA LEU A 50 -8.79 4.70 10.19
C LEU A 50 -8.49 6.01 9.43
N GLY A 51 -7.70 5.94 8.35
CA GLY A 51 -7.28 7.10 7.58
C GLY A 51 -8.38 7.66 6.67
N CYS A 52 -8.98 6.79 5.84
CA CYS A 52 -9.87 7.20 4.75
C CYS A 52 -11.35 7.02 5.08
N VAL A 53 -11.75 5.87 5.64
CA VAL A 53 -13.18 5.57 5.88
C VAL A 53 -13.72 6.37 7.07
N TRP A 54 -12.89 6.67 8.07
CA TRP A 54 -13.30 7.44 9.22
C TRP A 54 -13.59 8.91 8.85
N ARG A 55 -14.87 9.24 8.77
CA ARG A 55 -15.37 10.56 8.30
C ARG A 55 -15.47 11.60 9.41
N ASN A 56 -15.82 11.18 10.63
CA ASN A 56 -15.90 12.04 11.82
C ASN A 56 -14.63 11.91 12.68
N LYS A 57 -13.50 12.38 12.15
CA LYS A 57 -12.23 12.39 12.90
C LYS A 57 -12.30 13.42 14.06
N PRO A 58 -11.87 13.05 15.28
CA PRO A 58 -11.84 13.99 16.41
C PRO A 58 -10.85 15.12 16.13
N LYS A 59 -11.20 16.34 16.57
CA LYS A 59 -10.39 17.56 16.33
C LYS A 59 -8.94 17.43 16.81
N SER A 60 -8.69 16.62 17.84
CA SER A 60 -7.34 16.32 18.35
C SER A 60 -6.47 15.60 17.31
N PHE A 61 -7.02 14.58 16.63
CA PHE A 61 -6.29 13.80 15.63
C PHE A 61 -5.93 14.65 14.41
N THR A 62 -6.87 15.47 13.93
CA THR A 62 -6.60 16.42 12.84
C THR A 62 -5.53 17.45 13.21
N ARG A 63 -5.55 17.96 14.45
CA ARG A 63 -4.52 18.89 14.96
C ARG A 63 -3.14 18.22 15.04
N PHE A 64 -3.08 16.97 15.50
CA PHE A 64 -1.82 16.21 15.51
C PHE A 64 -1.23 16.05 14.12
N MET A 65 -2.04 15.61 13.14
CA MET A 65 -1.60 15.48 11.75
C MET A 65 -1.11 16.82 11.17
N LEU A 66 -1.86 17.90 11.38
CA LEU A 66 -1.46 19.25 10.93
C LEU A 66 -0.14 19.71 11.56
N ASN A 67 0.04 19.52 12.87
CA ASN A 67 1.28 19.88 13.56
C ASN A 67 2.48 19.08 13.02
N GLY A 68 2.31 17.78 12.77
CA GLY A 68 3.33 16.95 12.14
C GLY A 68 3.66 17.43 10.72
N THR A 69 2.63 17.80 9.95
CA THR A 69 2.81 18.33 8.59
C THR A 69 3.57 19.67 8.61
N ILE A 70 3.22 20.58 9.51
CA ILE A 70 3.90 21.88 9.69
C ILE A 70 5.34 21.69 10.18
N ALA A 71 5.58 20.73 11.09
CA ALA A 71 6.93 20.41 11.55
C ALA A 71 7.80 19.88 10.40
N ALA A 72 7.27 18.97 9.59
CA ALA A 72 7.95 18.46 8.40
C ALA A 72 8.22 19.58 7.37
N GLN A 73 7.23 20.44 7.11
CA GLN A 73 7.36 21.59 6.22
C GLN A 73 8.44 22.56 6.67
N LYS A 74 8.52 22.86 7.98
CA LYS A 74 9.57 23.73 8.55
C LYS A 74 10.96 23.10 8.53
N LEU A 75 11.05 21.81 8.87
CA LEU A 75 12.31 21.08 8.91
C LEU A 75 12.93 20.96 7.51
N TRP A 76 12.11 20.73 6.49
CA TRP A 76 12.57 20.43 5.12
C TRP A 76 12.42 21.63 4.17
N ARG A 77 11.90 22.76 4.66
CA ARG A 77 11.56 23.96 3.85
C ARG A 77 10.72 23.60 2.61
N LEU A 78 9.75 22.72 2.80
CA LEU A 78 8.86 22.27 1.73
C LEU A 78 7.67 23.24 1.59
N VAL A 79 7.44 23.70 0.36
CA VAL A 79 6.21 24.40 -0.05
C VAL A 79 5.27 23.36 -0.69
N PRO A 80 3.97 23.35 -0.35
CA PRO A 80 3.01 22.47 -1.01
C PRO A 80 3.01 22.75 -2.53
N GLY A 81 3.11 21.68 -3.33
CA GLY A 81 2.98 21.75 -4.78
C GLY A 81 1.60 22.26 -5.17
N ILE A 82 1.56 23.17 -6.14
CA ILE A 82 0.36 23.82 -6.69
C ILE A 82 -0.47 22.81 -7.49
#